data_AF-A0A960Y7V9-F1
#
_entry.id   AF-A0A960Y7V9-F1
#
_cell.length_a   1.000
_cell.length_b   1.000
_cell.length_c   1.000
_cell.angle_alpha   90.00
_cell.angle_beta   90.00
_cell.angle_gamma   90.00
#
_symmetry.space_group_name_H-M   'P 1'
#
loop_
_entity.id
_entity.type
_entity.pdbx_description
1 polymer ?
#
loop_
_entity_poly.entity_id
_entity_poly.type
_entity_poly.pdbx_seq_one_letter_code
_entity_poly.pdbx_strand_id
1 'polypeptide(L)'
;MMTKKWTVLLSVLVMAIAMMQINCDEADDAIEEAVNALGGEEGRICLDVLLDTLGLDRDELDDESLADALEAQEDVLGESYVIDCEATETAEEAVTPDTTTEPEGDDTPEAGEGEVIESDGAEQVPGDIEEVIENQQGEGSEDIVILMDATGSMGDDLAEINDSIDSILAKAEEAEAKVGAAFYKDGFVDSPWFGLANGGDLEDASSASATTSFLNSVAIGGGGDLPESFYDGVVETANGINWESHTKRMIIVITDADALNPDAEGNTEASMKEVLAKKGVTLNTIIVGIAY
;
A
#
# COMPACT_ATOMS: atom_id res chain seq x y z
N MET A 1 24.75 12.44 7.93
CA MET A 1 23.71 11.48 8.37
C MET A 1 23.41 11.77 9.82
N MET A 2 22.29 12.42 10.11
CA MET A 2 21.70 12.40 11.45
C MET A 2 21.25 10.97 11.73
N THR A 3 21.41 10.49 12.96
CA THR A 3 20.90 9.16 13.34
C THR A 3 19.40 9.26 13.62
N LYS A 4 18.64 8.15 13.51
CA LYS A 4 17.18 8.13 13.74
C LYS A 4 16.75 8.86 15.03
N LYS A 5 17.55 8.74 16.11
CA LYS A 5 17.34 9.45 17.38
C LYS A 5 17.38 10.98 17.26
N TRP A 6 18.25 11.52 16.41
CA TRP A 6 18.33 12.97 16.15
C TRP A 6 17.18 13.47 15.27
N THR A 7 16.65 12.63 14.37
CA THR A 7 15.49 12.98 13.54
C THR A 7 14.22 13.08 14.38
N VAL A 8 14.01 12.13 15.30
CA VAL A 8 12.86 12.18 16.22
C VAL A 8 12.98 13.33 17.22
N LEU A 9 14.17 13.57 17.78
CA LEU A 9 14.41 14.75 18.62
C LEU A 9 14.06 16.05 17.88
N LEU A 10 14.40 16.14 16.60
CA LEU A 10 14.10 17.29 15.77
C LEU A 10 12.59 17.41 15.46
N SER A 11 11.89 16.29 15.26
CA SER A 11 10.42 16.26 15.07
C SER A 11 9.70 16.77 16.32
N VAL A 12 10.05 16.26 17.50
CA VAL A 12 9.46 16.71 18.76
C VAL A 12 9.79 18.19 19.01
N LEU A 13 11.00 18.64 18.69
CA LEU A 13 11.37 20.04 18.79
C LEU A 13 10.56 20.94 17.84
N VAL A 14 10.35 20.51 16.59
CA VAL A 14 9.54 21.23 15.59
C VAL A 14 8.10 21.32 16.07
N MET A 15 7.54 20.23 16.58
CA MET A 15 6.18 20.18 17.10
C MET A 15 6.02 21.07 18.35
N ALA A 16 6.95 20.99 19.31
CA ALA A 16 6.94 21.84 20.50
C ALA A 16 7.10 23.33 20.17
N ILE A 17 7.89 23.67 19.13
CA ILE A 17 8.03 25.05 18.64
C ILE A 17 6.76 25.51 17.91
N ALA A 18 6.13 24.64 17.12
CA ALA A 18 4.87 24.94 16.44
C ALA A 18 3.72 25.15 17.44
N MET A 19 3.69 24.36 18.51
CA MET A 19 2.67 24.39 19.57
C MET A 19 2.92 25.46 20.66
N MET A 20 3.82 26.43 20.45
CA MET A 20 4.37 27.37 21.44
C MET A 20 3.35 28.05 22.39
N GLN A 21 2.88 27.32 23.40
CA GLN A 21 2.39 27.81 24.69
C GLN A 21 3.25 27.31 25.87
N ILE A 22 4.28 26.49 25.62
CA ILE A 22 5.18 25.94 26.65
C ILE A 22 6.52 26.69 26.64
N ASN A 23 7.07 26.98 27.83
CA ASN A 23 8.42 27.55 27.95
C ASN A 23 9.48 26.52 27.54
N CYS A 24 10.50 26.93 26.79
CA CYS A 24 11.57 26.04 26.31
C CYS A 24 12.25 25.20 27.40
N ASP A 25 12.27 25.66 28.65
CA ASP A 25 12.87 24.92 29.77
C ASP A 25 12.02 23.70 30.21
N GLU A 26 10.69 23.70 30.01
CA GLU A 26 9.81 22.55 30.30
C GLU A 26 9.78 21.56 29.12
N ALA A 27 9.98 22.05 27.91
CA ALA A 27 10.07 21.21 26.71
C ALA A 27 11.31 20.31 26.71
N ASP A 28 12.47 20.79 27.17
CA ASP A 28 13.73 20.01 27.15
C ASP A 28 13.66 18.73 28.01
N ASP A 29 13.09 18.79 29.22
CA ASP A 29 12.97 17.62 30.12
C ASP A 29 11.98 16.58 29.56
N ALA A 30 10.84 17.05 29.03
CA ALA A 30 9.82 16.20 28.40
C ALA A 30 10.31 15.58 27.07
N ILE A 31 11.11 16.32 26.29
CA ILE A 31 11.78 15.80 25.09
C ILE A 31 12.78 14.69 25.47
N GLU A 32 13.55 14.87 26.54
CA GLU A 32 14.51 13.85 26.98
C GLU A 32 13.81 12.59 27.52
N GLU A 33 12.64 12.74 28.15
CA GLU A 33 11.79 11.63 28.60
C GLU A 33 11.10 10.92 27.42
N ALA A 34 10.52 11.65 26.46
CA ALA A 34 9.94 11.10 25.23
C ALA A 34 10.99 10.35 24.39
N VAL A 35 12.21 10.89 24.27
CA VAL A 35 13.31 10.24 23.57
C VAL A 35 13.85 9.00 24.29
N ASN A 36 13.68 8.91 25.61
CA ASN A 36 13.97 7.69 26.38
C ASN A 36 12.81 6.68 26.36
N ALA A 37 11.57 7.14 26.22
CA ALA A 37 10.37 6.33 26.04
C ALA A 37 10.25 5.72 24.62
N LEU A 38 11.05 6.20 23.65
CA LEU A 38 11.26 5.66 22.29
C LEU A 38 11.85 4.23 22.21
N GLY A 39 11.56 3.38 23.21
CA GLY A 39 11.60 1.93 23.08
C GLY A 39 10.35 1.35 22.42
N GLY A 40 9.46 2.17 21.85
CA GLY A 40 8.30 1.72 21.07
C GLY A 40 8.70 1.14 19.71
N GLU A 41 7.97 0.10 19.28
CA GLU A 41 8.20 -0.62 18.03
C GLU A 41 8.15 0.34 16.82
N GLU A 42 9.06 0.12 15.85
CA GLU A 42 9.15 0.82 14.55
C GLU A 42 9.55 2.31 14.51
N GLY A 43 9.57 3.03 15.64
CA GLY A 43 10.20 4.35 15.74
C GLY A 43 9.34 5.58 15.40
N ARG A 44 8.00 5.46 15.52
CA ARG A 44 7.04 6.58 15.57
C ARG A 44 6.49 6.76 17.01
N ILE A 45 5.98 7.95 17.34
CA ILE A 45 5.41 8.31 18.64
C ILE A 45 3.94 8.71 18.46
N CYS A 46 3.04 8.16 19.28
CA CYS A 46 1.65 8.63 19.32
C CYS A 46 1.57 10.04 19.92
N LEU A 47 0.74 10.90 19.33
CA LEU A 47 0.51 12.27 19.77
C LEU A 47 0.06 12.31 21.22
N ASP A 48 -0.86 11.45 21.65
CA ASP A 48 -1.34 11.46 23.04
C ASP A 48 -0.25 11.08 24.05
N VAL A 49 0.65 10.17 23.66
CA VAL A 49 1.84 9.81 24.47
C VAL A 49 2.77 11.02 24.57
N LEU A 50 2.94 11.77 23.49
CA LEU A 50 3.76 12.98 23.49
C LEU A 50 3.13 14.11 24.32
N LEU A 51 1.82 14.33 24.18
CA LEU A 51 1.07 15.35 24.93
C LEU A 51 1.10 15.05 26.44
N ASP A 52 0.86 13.80 26.85
CA ASP A 52 0.96 13.38 28.26
C ASP A 52 2.38 13.59 28.81
N THR A 53 3.40 13.29 28.02
CA THR A 53 4.81 13.52 28.39
C THR A 53 5.14 15.01 28.53
N LEU A 54 4.57 15.86 27.67
CA LEU A 54 4.71 17.31 27.73
C LEU A 54 3.80 17.95 28.81
N GLY A 55 2.96 17.16 29.48
CA GLY A 55 1.99 17.65 30.45
C GLY A 55 0.92 18.56 29.83
N LEU A 56 0.63 18.37 28.54
CA LEU A 56 -0.39 19.09 27.80
C LEU A 56 -1.67 18.28 27.72
N ASP A 57 -2.80 18.96 27.88
CA ASP A 57 -4.11 18.38 27.63
C ASP A 57 -4.52 18.65 26.18
N ARG A 58 -4.94 17.61 25.46
CA ARG A 58 -5.36 17.69 24.06
C ARG A 58 -6.55 18.65 23.90
N ASP A 59 -7.46 18.66 24.87
CA ASP A 59 -8.65 19.52 24.89
C ASP A 59 -8.31 21.03 25.05
N GLU A 60 -7.08 21.34 25.48
CA GLU A 60 -6.61 22.73 25.61
C GLU A 60 -5.88 23.23 24.35
N LEU A 61 -5.61 22.34 23.39
CA LEU A 61 -5.03 22.65 22.10
C LEU A 61 -6.14 22.88 21.06
N ASP A 62 -5.87 23.77 20.12
CA ASP A 62 -6.78 24.05 19.01
C ASP A 62 -6.53 23.03 17.89
N ASP A 63 -7.60 22.37 17.42
CA ASP A 63 -7.52 21.28 16.44
C ASP A 63 -6.86 21.70 15.12
N GLU A 64 -7.11 22.94 14.67
CA GLU A 64 -6.48 23.51 13.46
C GLU A 64 -4.97 23.69 13.69
N SER A 65 -4.58 24.21 14.85
CA SER A 65 -3.18 24.37 15.25
C SER A 65 -2.45 23.04 15.45
N LEU A 66 -3.18 22.00 15.89
CA LEU A 66 -2.67 20.64 16.06
C LEU A 66 -2.40 19.97 14.72
N ALA A 67 -3.33 20.10 13.77
CA ALA A 67 -3.17 19.64 12.40
C ALA A 67 -2.00 20.35 11.70
N ASP A 68 -1.94 21.68 11.78
CA ASP A 68 -0.83 22.47 11.24
C ASP A 68 0.52 22.06 11.85
N ALA A 69 0.57 21.74 13.14
CA ALA A 69 1.78 21.29 13.83
C ALA A 69 2.20 19.86 13.41
N LEU A 70 1.23 18.98 13.15
CA LEU A 70 1.45 17.63 12.62
C LEU A 70 1.91 17.65 11.15
N GLU A 71 1.47 18.63 10.36
CA GLU A 71 1.92 18.82 8.97
C GLU A 71 3.33 19.44 8.93
N ALA A 72 3.63 20.38 9.83
CA ALA A 72 4.93 21.07 9.88
C ALA A 72 6.14 20.14 10.08
N GLN A 73 5.96 18.98 10.74
CA GLN A 73 7.05 18.00 10.86
C GLN A 73 7.36 17.30 9.52
N GLU A 74 6.36 17.05 8.69
CA GLU A 74 6.53 16.43 7.38
C GLU A 74 7.23 17.39 6.42
N ASP A 75 6.83 18.66 6.44
CA ASP A 75 7.49 19.72 5.67
C ASP A 75 8.98 19.89 6.01
N VAL A 76 9.34 19.71 7.28
CA VAL A 76 10.70 19.92 7.77
C VAL A 76 11.57 18.67 7.65
N LEU A 77 10.99 17.47 7.83
CA LEU A 77 11.73 16.21 7.94
C LEU A 77 11.49 15.25 6.79
N GLY A 78 10.49 15.50 5.94
CA GLY A 78 10.07 14.67 4.82
C GLY A 78 9.29 13.41 5.22
N GLU A 79 9.09 13.18 6.53
CA GLU A 79 8.36 12.04 7.10
C GLU A 79 7.79 12.47 8.46
N SER A 80 6.60 11.99 8.80
CA SER A 80 5.97 12.22 10.10
C SER A 80 6.41 11.16 11.13
N TYR A 81 6.91 11.62 12.27
CA TYR A 81 7.38 10.76 13.38
C TYR A 81 6.48 10.85 14.61
N VAL A 82 5.63 11.88 14.70
CA VAL A 82 4.56 11.98 15.69
C VAL A 82 3.21 11.84 14.96
N ILE A 83 2.40 10.86 15.32
CA ILE A 83 1.14 10.56 14.64
C ILE A 83 -0.04 10.69 15.61
N ASP A 84 -1.17 11.22 15.15
CA ASP A 84 -2.39 11.27 15.95
C ASP A 84 -3.04 9.87 15.99
N CYS A 85 -2.84 9.16 17.09
CA CYS A 85 -3.30 7.78 17.24
C CYS A 85 -4.78 7.67 17.62
N GLU A 86 -5.43 8.78 18.03
CA GLU A 86 -6.86 8.82 18.33
C GLU A 86 -7.70 9.33 17.14
N ALA A 87 -7.12 10.11 16.23
CA ALA A 87 -7.81 10.56 15.01
C ALA A 87 -8.14 9.44 14.01
N THR A 88 -7.65 8.22 14.22
CA THR A 88 -8.07 7.02 13.48
C THR A 88 -9.47 6.51 13.85
N GLU A 89 -10.21 7.16 14.77
CA GLU A 89 -11.60 6.81 15.11
C GLU A 89 -12.66 7.89 14.80
N THR A 90 -12.32 9.04 14.19
CA THR A 90 -13.30 10.13 13.97
C THR A 90 -13.33 10.74 12.56
N ALA A 91 -13.07 9.95 11.52
CA ALA A 91 -13.28 10.35 10.12
C ALA A 91 -14.67 9.95 9.55
N GLU A 92 -15.62 9.49 10.37
CA GLU A 92 -17.03 9.29 9.99
C GLU A 92 -17.93 10.45 10.47
N GLU A 93 -17.77 11.67 9.96
CA GLU A 93 -18.87 12.65 9.82
C GLU A 93 -18.30 14.00 9.31
N ALA A 94 -18.19 14.18 7.98
CA ALA A 94 -18.37 15.51 7.35
C ALA A 94 -18.37 15.52 5.82
N VAL A 95 -18.96 14.55 5.10
CA VAL A 95 -19.58 14.84 3.79
C VAL A 95 -20.75 13.90 3.60
N THR A 96 -21.99 14.38 3.75
CA THR A 96 -23.15 13.69 3.15
C THR A 96 -23.27 14.14 1.69
N PRO A 97 -22.97 13.31 0.68
CA PRO A 97 -23.59 13.51 -0.61
C PRO A 97 -25.05 13.04 -0.53
N ASP A 98 -25.91 13.87 -1.10
CA ASP A 98 -27.34 13.69 -1.28
C ASP A 98 -27.72 12.26 -1.69
N THR A 99 -28.41 11.55 -0.81
CA THR A 99 -29.00 10.22 -1.05
C THR A 99 -30.12 10.31 -2.09
N THR A 100 -29.81 10.38 -3.38
CA THR A 100 -30.73 9.99 -4.47
C THR A 100 -30.03 9.55 -5.77
N THR A 101 -28.94 8.80 -5.70
CA THR A 101 -28.55 7.88 -6.80
C THR A 101 -27.74 6.74 -6.20
N GLU A 102 -28.29 5.52 -6.18
CA GLU A 102 -27.47 4.31 -6.12
C GLU A 102 -26.53 4.34 -7.33
N PRO A 103 -25.21 4.11 -7.18
CA PRO A 103 -24.39 3.80 -8.33
C PRO A 103 -24.85 2.42 -8.83
N GLU A 104 -25.36 2.38 -10.05
CA GLU A 104 -25.60 1.13 -10.75
C GLU A 104 -24.28 0.66 -11.34
N GLY A 105 -23.54 -0.16 -10.58
CA GLY A 105 -22.28 -0.79 -10.96
C GLY A 105 -21.81 -1.73 -9.85
N ASP A 106 -21.43 -2.95 -10.21
CA ASP A 106 -20.72 -3.88 -9.32
C ASP A 106 -19.23 -3.58 -9.54
N ASP A 107 -18.64 -2.75 -8.69
CA ASP A 107 -17.24 -2.27 -8.83
C ASP A 107 -16.23 -3.24 -8.17
N THR A 108 -16.66 -4.47 -7.88
CA THR A 108 -15.77 -5.55 -7.46
C THR A 108 -14.67 -5.76 -8.49
N PRO A 109 -13.40 -5.97 -8.07
CA PRO A 109 -12.29 -6.14 -8.99
C PRO A 109 -12.51 -7.32 -9.94
N GLU A 110 -12.79 -7.02 -11.21
CA GLU A 110 -12.99 -8.07 -12.22
C GLU A 110 -11.67 -8.56 -12.80
N ALA A 111 -11.60 -9.87 -13.06
CA ALA A 111 -10.59 -10.42 -13.94
C ALA A 111 -10.84 -9.93 -15.38
N GLY A 112 -9.76 -9.73 -16.13
CA GLY A 112 -9.85 -9.37 -17.54
C GLY A 112 -10.37 -10.55 -18.38
N GLU A 113 -9.48 -11.21 -19.12
CA GLU A 113 -9.77 -12.51 -19.75
C GLU A 113 -9.41 -13.70 -18.84
N GLY A 114 -9.01 -13.45 -17.58
CA GLY A 114 -8.57 -14.45 -16.62
C GLY A 114 -9.61 -14.82 -15.57
N GLU A 115 -9.14 -15.28 -14.42
CA GLU A 115 -9.95 -15.83 -13.33
C GLU A 115 -10.05 -14.84 -12.15
N VAL A 116 -11.23 -14.77 -11.53
CA VAL A 116 -11.43 -14.15 -10.21
C VAL A 116 -11.48 -15.26 -9.18
N ILE A 117 -10.61 -15.21 -8.17
CA ILE A 117 -10.56 -16.14 -7.05
C ILE A 117 -10.83 -15.37 -5.77
N GLU A 118 -11.85 -15.79 -5.04
CA GLU A 118 -12.14 -15.33 -3.69
C GLU A 118 -11.36 -16.22 -2.72
N SER A 119 -10.40 -15.63 -2.01
CA SER A 119 -9.55 -16.31 -1.04
C SER A 119 -10.14 -16.11 0.36
N ASP A 120 -10.32 -17.18 1.12
CA ASP A 120 -10.85 -17.11 2.49
C ASP A 120 -9.85 -16.45 3.48
N GLY A 121 -8.62 -16.15 3.05
CA GLY A 121 -7.59 -15.40 3.79
C GLY A 121 -6.19 -15.56 3.18
N ALA A 122 -5.23 -14.69 3.56
CA ALA A 122 -3.90 -14.67 2.93
C ALA A 122 -3.10 -15.98 2.98
N GLU A 123 -3.38 -16.86 3.93
CA GLU A 123 -2.76 -18.20 4.00
C GLU A 123 -3.06 -19.08 2.77
N GLN A 124 -4.13 -18.78 2.02
CA GLN A 124 -4.59 -19.55 0.86
C GLN A 124 -4.13 -18.97 -0.48
N VAL A 125 -3.81 -17.67 -0.52
CA VAL A 125 -3.27 -16.95 -1.68
C VAL A 125 -2.15 -17.71 -2.41
N PRO A 126 -1.20 -18.40 -1.75
CA PRO A 126 -0.13 -19.11 -2.46
C PRO A 126 -0.67 -20.30 -3.26
N GLY A 127 -1.68 -20.98 -2.71
CA GLY A 127 -2.38 -22.07 -3.40
C GLY A 127 -3.28 -21.56 -4.52
N ASP A 128 -3.90 -20.40 -4.34
CA ASP A 128 -4.72 -19.76 -5.37
C ASP A 128 -3.86 -19.31 -6.56
N ILE A 129 -2.68 -18.74 -6.30
CA ILE A 129 -1.70 -18.40 -7.34
C ILE A 129 -1.21 -19.67 -8.05
N GLU A 130 -0.94 -20.75 -7.31
CA GLU A 130 -0.59 -22.04 -7.89
C GLU A 130 -1.70 -22.54 -8.82
N GLU A 131 -2.98 -22.47 -8.41
CA GLU A 131 -4.12 -22.87 -9.24
C GLU A 131 -4.21 -22.02 -10.52
N VAL A 132 -4.05 -20.71 -10.42
CA VAL A 132 -4.05 -19.80 -11.59
C VAL A 132 -2.95 -20.18 -12.58
N ILE A 133 -1.73 -20.39 -12.08
CA ILE A 133 -0.58 -20.75 -12.92
C ILE A 133 -0.85 -22.12 -13.57
N GLU A 134 -1.27 -23.12 -12.80
CA GLU A 134 -1.56 -24.48 -13.30
C GLU A 134 -2.65 -24.51 -14.38
N ASN A 135 -3.74 -23.76 -14.18
CA ASN A 135 -4.86 -23.70 -15.12
C ASN A 135 -4.47 -23.04 -16.44
N GLN A 136 -3.45 -22.18 -16.44
CA GLN A 136 -3.02 -21.41 -17.59
C GLN A 136 -1.70 -21.91 -18.20
N GLN A 137 -1.13 -22.99 -17.66
CA GLN A 137 0.07 -23.64 -18.19
C GLN A 137 -0.10 -24.22 -19.61
N GLY A 138 1.01 -24.34 -20.32
CA GLY A 138 1.05 -24.78 -21.72
C GLY A 138 2.36 -24.42 -22.41
N GLU A 139 2.54 -24.84 -23.66
CA GLU A 139 3.81 -24.68 -24.38
C GLU A 139 4.13 -23.19 -24.69
N GLY A 140 5.30 -22.72 -24.25
CA GLY A 140 5.82 -21.38 -24.55
C GLY A 140 6.46 -20.72 -23.32
N SER A 141 7.26 -19.66 -23.54
CA SER A 141 7.73 -18.81 -22.43
C SER A 141 6.55 -18.03 -21.85
N GLU A 142 6.50 -17.88 -20.53
CA GLU A 142 5.41 -17.21 -19.82
C GLU A 142 5.97 -16.06 -18.99
N ASP A 143 5.31 -14.90 -19.08
CA ASP A 143 5.61 -13.74 -18.23
C ASP A 143 4.51 -13.61 -17.18
N ILE A 144 4.90 -13.64 -15.91
CA ILE A 144 3.99 -13.54 -14.76
C ILE A 144 4.37 -12.29 -13.97
N VAL A 145 3.41 -11.40 -13.75
CA VAL A 145 3.62 -10.21 -12.92
C VAL A 145 2.67 -10.26 -11.75
N ILE A 146 3.22 -10.17 -10.54
CA ILE A 146 2.42 -10.04 -9.32
C ILE A 146 2.18 -8.55 -9.09
N LEU A 147 0.92 -8.14 -9.08
CA LEU A 147 0.50 -6.81 -8.70
C LEU A 147 -0.13 -6.88 -7.31
N MET A 148 0.40 -6.11 -6.38
CA MET A 148 0.00 -6.16 -4.98
C MET A 148 -0.67 -4.86 -4.57
N ASP A 149 -1.86 -4.98 -4.00
CA ASP A 149 -2.44 -3.92 -3.20
C ASP A 149 -1.60 -3.73 -1.93
N ALA A 150 -1.10 -2.52 -1.71
CA ALA A 150 -0.21 -2.16 -0.60
C ALA A 150 -0.84 -1.14 0.37
N THR A 151 -2.17 -1.03 0.33
CA THR A 151 -2.98 -0.17 1.20
C THR A 151 -3.01 -0.71 2.63
N GLY A 152 -3.39 0.14 3.58
CA GLY A 152 -3.32 -0.19 5.02
C GLY A 152 -4.09 -1.45 5.42
N SER A 153 -5.18 -1.78 4.73
CA SER A 153 -6.05 -2.92 5.03
C SER A 153 -5.38 -4.26 4.76
N MET A 154 -4.45 -4.32 3.80
CA MET A 154 -3.62 -5.50 3.47
C MET A 154 -2.54 -5.82 4.53
N GLY A 155 -2.61 -5.20 5.71
CA GLY A 155 -1.59 -5.22 6.77
C GLY A 155 -1.21 -6.61 7.27
N ASP A 156 -2.21 -7.39 7.66
CA ASP A 156 -2.07 -8.77 8.13
C ASP A 156 -1.86 -9.74 6.95
N ASP A 157 -2.52 -9.49 5.82
CA ASP A 157 -2.40 -10.32 4.63
C ASP A 157 -0.99 -10.30 4.01
N LEU A 158 -0.31 -9.15 3.99
CA LEU A 158 1.02 -9.05 3.39
C LEU A 158 2.08 -9.86 4.14
N ALA A 159 1.96 -10.01 5.47
CA ALA A 159 2.90 -10.82 6.24
C ALA A 159 2.87 -12.28 5.77
N GLU A 160 1.67 -12.81 5.55
CA GLU A 160 1.45 -14.17 5.05
C GLU A 160 1.82 -14.30 3.57
N ILE A 161 1.54 -13.29 2.75
CA ILE A 161 1.99 -13.26 1.34
C ILE A 161 3.53 -13.25 1.28
N ASN A 162 4.22 -12.46 2.12
CA ASN A 162 5.68 -12.41 2.19
C ASN A 162 6.28 -13.77 2.55
N ASP A 163 5.70 -14.46 3.54
CA ASP A 163 6.09 -15.82 3.91
C ASP A 163 5.86 -16.85 2.79
N SER A 164 5.08 -16.47 1.78
CA SER A 164 4.70 -17.31 0.66
C SER A 164 5.31 -16.96 -0.69
N ILE A 165 6.03 -15.83 -0.79
CA ILE A 165 6.73 -15.39 -2.03
C ILE A 165 7.62 -16.51 -2.57
N ASP A 166 8.37 -17.18 -1.70
CA ASP A 166 9.27 -18.27 -2.10
C ASP A 166 8.50 -19.44 -2.76
N SER A 167 7.28 -19.74 -2.26
CA SER A 167 6.42 -20.78 -2.82
C SER A 167 5.87 -20.36 -4.19
N ILE A 168 5.42 -19.12 -4.31
CA ILE A 168 4.91 -18.56 -5.56
C ILE A 168 6.01 -18.56 -6.63
N LEU A 169 7.21 -18.11 -6.28
CA LEU A 169 8.36 -18.09 -7.19
C LEU A 169 8.80 -19.49 -7.60
N ALA A 170 8.76 -20.47 -6.68
CA ALA A 170 9.05 -21.86 -7.01
C ALA A 170 8.06 -22.42 -8.05
N LYS A 171 6.79 -22.01 -8.02
CA LYS A 171 5.78 -22.42 -9.01
C LYS A 171 5.98 -21.74 -10.35
N ALA A 172 6.31 -20.46 -10.35
CA ALA A 172 6.72 -19.78 -11.57
C ALA A 172 7.99 -20.41 -12.17
N GLU A 173 8.92 -20.90 -11.35
CA GLU A 173 10.09 -21.66 -11.81
C GLU A 173 9.71 -23.01 -12.45
N GLU A 174 8.77 -23.75 -11.87
CA GLU A 174 8.22 -24.98 -12.47
C GLU A 174 7.59 -24.73 -13.86
N ALA A 175 7.02 -23.54 -14.06
CA ALA A 175 6.45 -23.07 -15.32
C ALA A 175 7.52 -22.58 -16.33
N GLU A 176 8.81 -22.56 -15.97
CA GLU A 176 9.88 -21.88 -16.72
C GLU A 176 9.55 -20.40 -17.03
N ALA A 177 8.82 -19.75 -16.11
CA ALA A 177 8.33 -18.39 -16.29
C ALA A 177 9.38 -17.33 -15.94
N LYS A 178 9.18 -16.16 -16.55
CA LYS A 178 9.80 -14.90 -16.16
C LYS A 178 8.85 -14.14 -15.25
N VAL A 179 9.38 -13.54 -14.19
CA VAL A 179 8.60 -12.92 -13.13
C VAL A 179 8.95 -11.45 -12.95
N GLY A 180 7.94 -10.66 -12.66
CA GLY A 180 8.06 -9.28 -12.20
C GLY A 180 7.09 -9.01 -11.05
N ALA A 181 7.24 -7.84 -10.43
CA ALA A 181 6.33 -7.39 -9.40
C ALA A 181 6.04 -5.89 -9.51
N ALA A 182 4.88 -5.51 -9.02
CA ALA A 182 4.44 -4.14 -8.88
C ALA A 182 3.58 -4.00 -7.62
N PHE A 183 3.44 -2.79 -7.11
CA PHE A 183 2.43 -2.47 -6.10
C PHE A 183 1.61 -1.27 -6.54
N TYR A 184 0.39 -1.17 -6.05
CA TYR A 184 -0.41 0.05 -6.07
C TYR A 184 -1.00 0.35 -4.68
N LYS A 185 -1.46 1.58 -4.51
CA LYS A 185 -2.21 2.14 -3.38
C LYS A 185 -3.20 3.17 -3.93
N ASP A 186 -3.87 3.94 -3.08
CA ASP A 186 -4.74 5.01 -3.54
C ASP A 186 -3.94 6.17 -4.18
N GLY A 187 -4.14 6.37 -5.49
CA GLY A 187 -3.55 7.46 -6.25
C GLY A 187 -4.01 8.86 -5.85
N PHE A 188 -5.09 9.02 -5.06
CA PHE A 188 -5.53 10.32 -4.56
C PHE A 188 -4.77 10.81 -3.33
N VAL A 189 -4.37 9.91 -2.43
CA VAL A 189 -3.81 10.27 -1.13
C VAL A 189 -2.37 9.79 -0.92
N ASP A 190 -1.94 8.74 -1.63
CA ASP A 190 -0.64 8.12 -1.37
C ASP A 190 0.50 8.63 -2.25
N SER A 191 1.69 8.71 -1.65
CA SER A 191 2.93 8.99 -2.38
C SER A 191 4.12 8.22 -1.79
N PRO A 192 4.75 7.30 -2.54
CA PRO A 192 4.34 6.83 -3.86
C PRO A 192 3.10 5.93 -3.80
N TRP A 193 2.15 6.15 -4.70
CA TRP A 193 0.98 5.26 -4.86
C TRP A 193 1.27 4.04 -5.74
N PHE A 194 2.31 4.08 -6.60
CA PHE A 194 2.66 2.99 -7.51
C PHE A 194 4.16 2.70 -7.56
N GLY A 195 4.53 1.44 -7.76
CA GLY A 195 5.92 1.04 -7.93
C GLY A 195 6.11 -0.23 -8.78
N LEU A 196 7.25 -0.32 -9.46
CA LEU A 196 7.66 -1.46 -10.27
C LEU A 196 9.00 -2.03 -9.79
N ALA A 197 9.06 -3.34 -9.61
CA ALA A 197 10.29 -4.06 -9.38
C ALA A 197 11.22 -3.90 -10.60
N ASN A 198 12.51 -3.70 -10.33
CA ASN A 198 13.56 -3.67 -11.36
C ASN A 198 13.27 -2.73 -12.55
N GLY A 199 12.48 -1.66 -12.33
CA GLY A 199 12.08 -0.73 -13.40
C GLY A 199 11.23 -1.36 -14.51
N GLY A 200 10.57 -2.48 -14.24
CA GLY A 200 9.71 -3.20 -15.18
C GLY A 200 10.38 -4.34 -15.95
N ASP A 201 11.69 -4.56 -15.76
CA ASP A 201 12.41 -5.71 -16.35
C ASP A 201 12.08 -7.01 -15.60
N LEU A 202 11.75 -8.06 -16.35
CA LEU A 202 11.44 -9.38 -15.79
C LEU A 202 12.73 -10.18 -15.50
N GLU A 203 12.67 -11.01 -14.45
CA GLU A 203 13.75 -11.92 -14.07
C GLU A 203 13.33 -13.37 -14.30
N ASP A 204 14.27 -14.27 -14.61
CA ASP A 204 13.96 -15.70 -14.61
C ASP A 204 13.59 -16.12 -13.18
N ALA A 205 12.46 -16.84 -12.99
CA ALA A 205 11.92 -17.18 -11.67
C ALA A 205 12.97 -17.83 -10.73
N SER A 206 13.79 -18.73 -11.27
CA SER A 206 14.91 -19.38 -10.55
C SER A 206 15.99 -18.43 -9.99
N SER A 207 15.96 -17.15 -10.35
CA SER A 207 16.95 -16.14 -9.97
C SER A 207 16.37 -14.74 -9.74
N ALA A 208 15.08 -14.65 -9.41
CA ALA A 208 14.31 -13.41 -9.31
C ALA A 208 14.58 -12.57 -8.05
N SER A 209 15.86 -12.20 -7.84
CA SER A 209 16.32 -11.54 -6.63
C SER A 209 15.80 -10.10 -6.47
N ALA A 210 15.62 -9.36 -7.57
CA ALA A 210 15.08 -8.01 -7.53
C ALA A 210 13.58 -8.04 -7.26
N THR A 211 12.84 -8.96 -7.89
CA THR A 211 11.40 -9.20 -7.64
C THR A 211 11.16 -9.60 -6.18
N THR A 212 11.94 -10.56 -5.66
CA THR A 212 11.85 -11.00 -4.25
C THR A 212 12.14 -9.84 -3.29
N SER A 213 13.22 -9.09 -3.54
CA SER A 213 13.59 -7.96 -2.67
C SER A 213 12.57 -6.84 -2.72
N PHE A 214 11.97 -6.60 -3.89
CA PHE A 214 10.93 -5.59 -4.07
C PHE A 214 9.68 -5.93 -3.27
N LEU A 215 9.14 -7.13 -3.44
CA LEU A 215 7.95 -7.59 -2.71
C LEU A 215 8.15 -7.52 -1.19
N ASN A 216 9.30 -8.00 -0.69
CA ASN A 216 9.66 -7.91 0.73
C ASN A 216 9.89 -6.47 1.23
N SER A 217 10.03 -5.49 0.32
CA SER A 217 10.25 -4.08 0.66
C SER A 217 9.00 -3.22 0.52
N VAL A 218 7.91 -3.78 0.00
CA VAL A 218 6.63 -3.08 -0.13
C VAL A 218 6.18 -2.67 1.27
N ALA A 219 6.12 -1.36 1.51
CA ALA A 219 5.68 -0.80 2.77
C ALA A 219 4.17 -0.58 2.72
N ILE A 220 3.46 -1.29 3.58
CA ILE A 220 2.01 -1.17 3.73
C ILE A 220 1.66 0.17 4.37
N GLY A 221 0.52 0.72 3.97
CA GLY A 221 -0.09 1.88 4.61
C GLY A 221 -0.68 2.80 3.55
N GLY A 222 -1.45 3.79 3.99
CA GLY A 222 -2.23 4.59 3.05
C GLY A 222 -3.58 3.95 2.78
N GLY A 223 -4.14 4.23 1.61
CA GLY A 223 -5.48 3.82 1.17
C GLY A 223 -6.56 4.88 1.45
N GLY A 224 -6.44 5.63 2.55
CA GLY A 224 -7.40 6.70 2.84
C GLY A 224 -8.81 6.17 3.09
N ASP A 225 -9.68 6.23 2.08
CA ASP A 225 -11.02 5.66 2.04
C ASP A 225 -11.14 4.56 0.98
N LEU A 226 -11.92 3.51 1.28
CA LEU A 226 -12.35 2.56 0.25
C LEU A 226 -13.36 3.24 -0.68
N PRO A 227 -13.32 3.01 -2.00
CA PRO A 227 -12.51 2.00 -2.74
C PRO A 227 -11.11 2.46 -3.16
N GLU A 228 -10.29 1.56 -3.74
CA GLU A 228 -8.85 1.76 -4.04
C GLU A 228 -8.52 1.88 -5.55
N SER A 229 -7.29 2.33 -5.90
CA SER A 229 -6.87 2.61 -7.30
C SER A 229 -6.48 1.36 -8.13
N PHE A 230 -7.37 0.38 -8.18
CA PHE A 230 -7.19 -0.90 -8.87
C PHE A 230 -6.94 -0.77 -10.38
N TYR A 231 -7.78 -0.02 -11.11
CA TYR A 231 -7.69 0.08 -12.56
C TYR A 231 -6.41 0.77 -13.03
N ASP A 232 -6.00 1.84 -12.35
CA ASP A 232 -4.76 2.56 -12.58
C ASP A 232 -3.57 1.65 -12.29
N GLY A 233 -3.57 0.93 -11.16
CA GLY A 233 -2.53 -0.04 -10.82
C GLY A 233 -2.32 -1.11 -11.91
N VAL A 234 -3.41 -1.68 -12.44
CA VAL A 234 -3.36 -2.66 -13.52
C VAL A 234 -2.86 -2.04 -14.83
N VAL A 235 -3.36 -0.86 -15.19
CA VAL A 235 -2.98 -0.17 -16.44
C VAL A 235 -1.50 0.23 -16.41
N GLU A 236 -1.02 0.81 -15.32
CA GLU A 236 0.38 1.20 -15.17
C GLU A 236 1.31 -0.01 -15.15
N THR A 237 0.90 -1.12 -14.50
CA THR A 237 1.65 -2.38 -14.56
C THR A 237 1.74 -2.90 -15.99
N ALA A 238 0.61 -3.01 -16.70
CA ALA A 238 0.59 -3.49 -18.08
C ALA A 238 1.45 -2.61 -19.00
N ASN A 239 1.47 -1.29 -18.76
CA ASN A 239 2.25 -0.32 -19.51
C ASN A 239 3.75 -0.33 -19.20
N GLY A 240 4.12 -0.46 -17.92
CA GLY A 240 5.48 -0.34 -17.43
C GLY A 240 6.32 -1.60 -17.55
N ILE A 241 5.70 -2.79 -17.62
CA ILE A 241 6.43 -4.05 -17.74
C ILE A 241 7.01 -4.25 -19.16
N ASN A 242 8.28 -4.64 -19.21
CA ASN A 242 9.01 -5.00 -20.42
C ASN A 242 8.75 -6.47 -20.81
N TRP A 243 7.52 -6.75 -21.24
CA TRP A 243 7.06 -8.08 -21.64
C TRP A 243 8.00 -8.76 -22.66
N GLU A 244 8.54 -9.92 -22.29
CA GLU A 244 9.45 -10.73 -23.10
C GLU A 244 8.71 -11.82 -23.88
N SER A 245 7.72 -12.46 -23.27
CA SER A 245 6.89 -13.45 -23.92
C SER A 245 6.05 -12.84 -25.04
N HIS A 246 5.86 -13.59 -26.12
CA HIS A 246 4.96 -13.24 -27.21
C HIS A 246 3.68 -14.08 -27.21
N THR A 247 3.56 -15.03 -26.29
CA THR A 247 2.50 -16.04 -26.28
C THR A 247 1.66 -15.98 -25.02
N LYS A 248 2.25 -15.69 -23.86
CA LYS A 248 1.59 -15.74 -22.57
C LYS A 248 2.12 -14.66 -21.65
N ARG A 249 1.24 -13.74 -21.28
CA ARG A 249 1.53 -12.62 -20.40
C ARG A 249 0.38 -12.53 -19.43
N MET A 250 0.67 -12.55 -18.15
CA MET A 250 -0.35 -12.45 -17.13
C MET A 250 0.03 -11.47 -16.03
N ILE A 251 -0.98 -10.79 -15.53
CA ILE A 251 -0.93 -10.08 -14.25
C ILE A 251 -1.80 -10.91 -13.30
N ILE A 252 -1.26 -11.18 -12.11
CA ILE A 252 -2.01 -11.71 -10.99
C ILE A 252 -2.07 -10.58 -9.97
N VAL A 253 -3.25 -9.99 -9.79
CA VAL A 253 -3.48 -8.93 -8.82
C VAL A 253 -4.03 -9.53 -7.52
N ILE A 254 -3.53 -9.05 -6.39
CA ILE A 254 -3.95 -9.46 -5.05
C ILE A 254 -4.46 -8.20 -4.33
N THR A 255 -5.72 -8.20 -3.89
CA THR A 255 -6.39 -7.05 -3.28
C THR A 255 -7.50 -7.52 -2.33
N ASP A 256 -7.89 -6.68 -1.37
CA ASP A 256 -9.00 -6.89 -0.43
C ASP A 256 -10.12 -5.85 -0.60
N ALA A 257 -9.99 -4.96 -1.60
CA ALA A 257 -10.82 -3.77 -1.76
C ALA A 257 -11.54 -3.72 -3.11
N ASP A 258 -12.70 -3.03 -3.14
CA ASP A 258 -13.38 -2.66 -4.39
C ASP A 258 -12.56 -1.64 -5.19
N ALA A 259 -12.79 -1.58 -6.51
CA ALA A 259 -12.11 -0.64 -7.39
C ALA A 259 -12.78 0.75 -7.38
N LEU A 260 -11.97 1.82 -7.40
CA LEU A 260 -12.45 3.17 -7.72
C LEU A 260 -12.98 3.19 -9.16
N ASN A 261 -14.00 4.01 -9.43
CA ASN A 261 -14.54 4.11 -10.79
C ASN A 261 -15.08 5.51 -11.12
N PRO A 262 -14.31 6.33 -11.86
CA PRO A 262 -12.95 6.08 -12.33
C PRO A 262 -11.90 6.26 -11.23
N ASP A 263 -10.71 5.68 -11.42
CA ASP A 263 -9.55 5.93 -10.56
C ASP A 263 -8.97 7.36 -10.76
N ALA A 264 -7.96 7.71 -9.96
CA ALA A 264 -7.33 9.03 -9.93
C ALA A 264 -6.79 9.51 -11.28
N GLU A 265 -6.21 8.62 -12.09
CA GLU A 265 -5.73 8.92 -13.44
C GLU A 265 -6.83 8.81 -14.52
N GLY A 266 -8.04 8.41 -14.12
CA GLY A 266 -9.22 8.35 -14.96
C GLY A 266 -9.43 7.03 -15.67
N ASN A 267 -8.68 5.96 -15.31
CA ASN A 267 -8.97 4.64 -15.86
C ASN A 267 -10.27 4.08 -15.26
N THR A 268 -10.92 3.26 -16.06
CA THR A 268 -12.13 2.50 -15.76
C THR A 268 -11.88 1.04 -16.12
N GLU A 269 -12.77 0.15 -15.68
CA GLU A 269 -12.80 -1.25 -16.10
C GLU A 269 -12.68 -1.41 -17.63
N ALA A 270 -13.45 -0.63 -18.38
CA ALA A 270 -13.48 -0.72 -19.85
C ALA A 270 -12.15 -0.31 -20.50
N SER A 271 -11.52 0.77 -20.02
CA SER A 271 -10.20 1.20 -20.53
C SER A 271 -9.10 0.23 -20.12
N MET A 272 -9.16 -0.31 -18.91
CA MET A 272 -8.23 -1.34 -18.43
C MET A 272 -8.31 -2.59 -19.33
N LYS A 273 -9.52 -3.10 -19.60
CA LYS A 273 -9.73 -4.25 -20.50
C LYS A 273 -9.21 -3.98 -21.93
N GLU A 274 -9.36 -2.75 -22.45
CA GLU A 274 -8.80 -2.37 -23.75
C GLU A 274 -7.26 -2.40 -23.76
N VAL A 275 -6.62 -1.88 -22.70
CA VAL A 275 -5.15 -1.87 -22.55
C VAL A 275 -4.61 -3.30 -22.49
N LEU A 276 -5.21 -4.16 -21.66
CA LEU A 276 -4.84 -5.56 -21.52
C LEU A 276 -4.97 -6.32 -22.84
N ALA A 277 -6.11 -6.20 -23.53
CA ALA A 277 -6.35 -6.86 -24.82
C ALA A 277 -5.35 -6.41 -25.90
N LYS A 278 -5.03 -5.10 -25.95
CA LYS A 278 -4.03 -4.56 -26.89
C LYS A 278 -2.63 -5.11 -26.63
N LYS A 279 -2.30 -5.42 -25.38
CA LYS A 279 -1.00 -5.98 -24.98
C LYS A 279 -0.98 -7.50 -24.98
N GLY A 280 -2.13 -8.14 -25.13
CA GLY A 280 -2.27 -9.59 -25.00
C GLY A 280 -1.91 -10.07 -23.60
N VAL A 281 -2.34 -9.31 -22.58
CA VAL A 281 -2.11 -9.61 -21.16
C VAL A 281 -3.42 -10.10 -20.56
N THR A 282 -3.39 -11.26 -19.91
CA THR A 282 -4.50 -11.80 -19.13
C THR A 282 -4.40 -11.25 -17.70
N LEU A 283 -5.51 -10.78 -17.12
CA LEU A 283 -5.57 -10.37 -15.72
C LEU A 283 -6.32 -11.43 -14.93
N ASN A 284 -5.70 -11.91 -13.86
CA ASN A 284 -6.28 -12.77 -12.84
C ASN A 284 -6.33 -11.99 -11.53
N THR A 285 -7.46 -12.05 -10.84
CA THR A 285 -7.71 -11.30 -9.61
C THR A 285 -7.88 -12.27 -8.47
N ILE A 286 -7.09 -12.09 -7.41
CA ILE A 286 -7.25 -12.79 -6.15
C ILE A 286 -7.75 -11.76 -5.14
N ILE A 287 -8.99 -11.94 -4.71
CA ILE A 287 -9.64 -11.12 -3.69
C ILE A 287 -9.39 -11.80 -2.35
N VAL A 288 -8.70 -11.12 -1.43
CA VAL A 288 -8.40 -11.65 -0.10
C VAL A 288 -9.47 -11.18 0.86
N GLY A 289 -10.11 -12.13 1.56
CA GLY A 289 -11.27 -11.84 2.40
C GLY A 289 -10.95 -10.89 3.57
N ILE A 290 -11.66 -9.75 3.59
CA ILE A 290 -11.77 -8.83 4.73
C ILE A 290 -12.14 -9.60 6.01
N ALA A 291 -11.20 -9.70 6.95
CA ALA A 291 -11.46 -10.22 8.28
C ALA A 291 -12.40 -9.25 9.05
N TYR A 292 -13.72 -9.50 8.98
CA TYR A 292 -14.73 -8.80 9.78
C TYR A 292 -14.67 -9.13 11.28
#